data_AF-X1UCF9-F1
#
_entry.id   AF-X1UCF9-F1
#
_cell.length_a   1.000
_cell.length_b   1.000
_cell.length_c   1.000
_cell.angle_alpha   90.00
_cell.angle_beta   90.00
_cell.angle_gamma   90.00
#
_symmetry.space_group_name_H-M   'P 1'
#
loop_
_entity.id
_entity.type
_entity.pdbx_description
1 polymer ?
#
loop_
_entity_poly.entity_id
_entity_poly.type
_entity_poly.pdbx_seq_one_letter_code
_entity_poly.pdbx_strand_id
1 'polypeptide(L)'
;VYSEGHFDVVKRSINVPDSEGWKEKAYKTAHNSGFVDINDGEHGLAILNKGLPEYEIIPDNNTIALTLLRCVGWLSRGDLEYRKEEAGPPFTTPEAQCLGEHVFSYALIPHQGNWDDSRISQKTKQYKTKILTRQLENQFGNLPNGFSFIQLEGEHLEISAIKKNEFENKLVIRVYNHIDRETTGKIKLGFDIHKVYLGKLDESYSEELPYNNGVDIVIKPKEIKTIIFEVL
;
A
#
# COMPACT_ATOMS: atom_id res chain seq x y z
N VAL A 1 6.53 4.08 15.61
CA VAL A 1 5.91 3.05 14.74
C VAL A 1 5.58 3.67 13.39
N TYR A 2 5.76 2.92 12.32
CA TYR A 2 5.40 3.27 10.96
C TYR A 2 4.40 2.26 10.43
N SER A 3 3.51 2.67 9.54
CA SER A 3 2.50 1.75 8.99
C SER A 3 2.00 2.21 7.65
N GLU A 4 1.69 1.26 6.78
CA GLU A 4 1.22 1.53 5.42
C GLU A 4 -0.15 2.21 5.46
N GLY A 5 -0.25 3.38 4.81
CA GLY A 5 -1.47 4.11 4.56
C GLY A 5 -1.84 4.08 3.07
N HIS A 6 -2.67 5.03 2.64
CA HIS A 6 -3.02 5.19 1.23
C HIS A 6 -1.95 6.03 0.53
N PHE A 7 -1.15 5.38 -0.35
CA PHE A 7 -0.03 6.01 -1.06
C PHE A 7 1.05 6.62 -0.15
N ASP A 8 1.13 6.18 1.10
CA ASP A 8 2.02 6.75 2.11
C ASP A 8 2.40 5.73 3.18
N VAL A 9 3.47 6.00 3.91
CA VAL A 9 3.83 5.34 5.17
C VAL A 9 3.75 6.37 6.29
N VAL A 10 2.78 6.17 7.18
CA VAL A 10 2.46 7.14 8.24
C VAL A 10 3.23 6.79 9.51
N LYS A 11 3.98 7.78 10.03
CA LYS A 11 4.57 7.71 11.37
C LYS A 11 3.49 7.96 12.42
N ARG A 12 3.33 7.06 13.38
CA ARG A 12 2.38 7.20 14.49
C ARG A 12 3.11 7.16 15.84
N SER A 13 2.55 7.89 16.79
CA SER A 13 2.93 7.79 18.21
C SER A 13 2.48 6.42 18.74
N ILE A 14 3.28 5.82 19.61
CA ILE A 14 2.89 4.62 20.37
C ILE A 14 2.06 4.98 21.61
N ASN A 15 2.10 6.25 22.03
CA ASN A 15 1.30 6.74 23.15
C ASN A 15 -0.11 7.05 22.68
N VAL A 16 -1.09 6.53 23.41
CA VAL A 16 -2.50 6.86 23.25
C VAL A 16 -2.70 8.31 23.72
N PRO A 17 -3.30 9.18 22.89
CA PRO A 17 -3.51 10.57 23.28
C PRO A 17 -4.51 10.68 24.43
N ASP A 18 -4.37 11.73 25.23
CA ASP A 18 -5.41 12.09 26.19
C ASP A 18 -6.68 12.48 25.43
N SER A 19 -7.78 11.82 25.79
CA SER A 19 -9.09 12.00 25.18
C SER A 19 -10.11 12.54 26.20
N GLU A 20 -9.65 13.22 27.25
CA GLU A 20 -10.56 13.94 28.15
C GLU A 20 -11.42 14.94 27.35
N GLY A 21 -12.72 14.93 27.61
CA GLY A 21 -13.70 15.77 26.90
C GLY A 21 -14.07 15.29 25.49
N TRP A 22 -13.47 14.22 24.97
CA TRP A 22 -13.87 13.64 23.68
C TRP A 22 -15.14 12.79 23.84
N LYS A 23 -15.93 12.73 22.77
CA LYS A 23 -17.14 11.88 22.71
C LYS A 23 -16.80 10.39 22.80
N GLU A 24 -15.69 10.00 22.18
CA GLU A 24 -15.15 8.65 22.23
C GLU A 24 -13.76 8.69 22.86
N LYS A 25 -13.43 7.67 23.66
CA LYS A 25 -12.07 7.52 24.17
C LYS A 25 -11.11 7.24 23.02
N ALA A 26 -9.87 7.71 23.14
CA ALA A 26 -8.83 7.33 22.20
C ALA A 26 -8.64 5.80 22.19
N TYR A 27 -8.73 5.21 21.01
CA TYR A 27 -8.47 3.79 20.82
C TYR A 27 -6.97 3.52 20.81
N LYS A 28 -6.59 2.33 21.28
CA LYS A 28 -5.20 1.86 21.23
C LYS A 28 -4.83 1.25 19.88
N THR A 29 -5.84 0.82 19.14
CA THR A 29 -5.68 0.22 17.81
C THR A 29 -5.53 1.29 16.73
N ALA A 30 -4.82 0.94 15.66
CA ALA A 30 -4.57 1.77 14.50
C ALA A 30 -4.71 0.97 13.20
N HIS A 31 -4.88 1.70 12.09
CA HIS A 31 -5.11 1.14 10.77
C HIS A 31 -3.81 0.93 10.00
N ASN A 32 -3.72 -0.14 9.22
CA ASN A 32 -2.68 -0.35 8.22
C ASN A 32 -3.27 -1.00 6.96
N SER A 33 -2.62 -0.80 5.81
CA SER A 33 -3.06 -1.37 4.52
C SER A 33 -2.28 -2.62 4.09
N GLY A 34 -1.24 -3.02 4.85
CA GLY A 34 -0.40 -4.15 4.47
C GLY A 34 0.85 -4.33 5.31
N PHE A 35 1.36 -3.31 6.00
CA PHE A 35 2.37 -3.50 7.03
C PHE A 35 2.29 -2.51 8.20
N VAL A 36 2.86 -2.94 9.32
CA VAL A 36 3.22 -2.13 10.48
C VAL A 36 4.67 -2.44 10.85
N ASP A 37 5.43 -1.42 11.25
CA ASP A 37 6.85 -1.48 11.56
C ASP A 37 7.17 -0.74 12.86
N ILE A 38 7.94 -1.38 13.74
CA ILE A 38 8.56 -0.75 14.91
C ILE A 38 10.07 -0.82 14.77
N ASN A 39 10.75 0.32 14.90
CA ASN A 39 12.20 0.41 14.80
C ASN A 39 12.74 1.51 15.73
N ASP A 40 14.01 1.39 16.10
CA ASP A 40 14.76 2.38 16.90
C ASP A 40 15.72 3.24 16.06
N GLY A 41 15.72 3.05 14.73
CA GLY A 41 16.64 3.69 13.79
C GLY A 41 17.89 2.87 13.45
N GLU A 42 18.22 1.84 14.24
CA GLU A 42 19.31 0.89 13.95
C GLU A 42 18.78 -0.50 13.61
N HIS A 43 17.72 -0.95 14.28
CA HIS A 43 17.08 -2.23 14.07
C HIS A 43 15.55 -2.08 14.14
N GLY A 44 14.85 -2.95 13.44
CA GLY A 44 13.40 -2.97 13.46
C GLY A 44 12.79 -4.32 13.15
N LEU A 45 11.48 -4.38 13.38
CA LEU A 45 10.64 -5.52 13.05
C LEU A 45 9.39 -5.02 12.33
N ALA A 46 9.22 -5.47 11.08
CA ALA A 46 8.01 -5.24 10.32
C ALA A 46 7.12 -6.50 10.33
N ILE A 47 5.82 -6.29 10.49
CA ILE A 47 4.78 -7.30 10.24
C ILE A 47 4.03 -6.92 8.97
N LEU A 48 4.12 -7.79 7.97
CA LEU A 48 3.42 -7.69 6.70
C LEU A 48 2.15 -8.54 6.79
N ASN A 49 1.05 -8.10 6.19
CA ASN A 49 -0.20 -8.85 6.21
C ASN A 49 -0.96 -8.77 4.89
N LYS A 50 -1.93 -9.68 4.74
CA LYS A 50 -2.90 -9.70 3.64
C LYS A 50 -4.31 -9.56 4.22
N GLY A 51 -4.81 -8.33 4.28
CA GLY A 51 -6.18 -8.06 4.71
C GLY A 51 -6.39 -8.07 6.22
N LEU A 52 -5.36 -7.77 7.02
CA LEU A 52 -5.44 -7.62 8.47
C LEU A 52 -5.20 -6.15 8.84
N PRO A 53 -6.24 -5.30 8.76
CA PRO A 53 -6.06 -3.85 8.74
C PRO A 53 -5.85 -3.23 10.13
N GLU A 54 -6.06 -3.99 11.20
CA GLU A 54 -6.02 -3.48 12.59
C GLU A 54 -4.77 -4.00 13.31
N TYR A 55 -4.03 -3.09 13.94
CA TYR A 55 -2.92 -3.42 14.82
C TYR A 55 -2.94 -2.55 16.08
N GLU A 56 -2.23 -2.96 17.13
CA GLU A 56 -1.95 -2.15 18.32
C GLU A 56 -0.46 -2.25 18.65
N ILE A 57 0.13 -1.18 19.20
CA ILE A 57 1.47 -1.22 19.78
C ILE A 57 1.32 -1.23 21.30
N ILE A 58 1.82 -2.28 21.94
CA ILE A 58 1.82 -2.42 23.40
C ILE A 58 3.17 -1.91 23.92
N PRO A 59 3.22 -0.75 24.60
CA PRO A 59 4.48 -0.06 24.89
C PRO A 59 5.38 -0.80 25.90
N ASP A 60 4.79 -1.51 26.87
CA ASP A 60 5.52 -2.15 27.98
C ASP A 60 6.68 -3.05 27.52
N ASN A 61 6.54 -3.65 26.34
CA ASN A 61 7.55 -4.50 25.72
C ASN A 61 7.70 -4.27 24.21
N ASN A 62 7.22 -3.13 23.69
CA ASN A 62 7.24 -2.80 22.26
C ASN A 62 6.62 -3.88 21.35
N THR A 63 5.56 -4.56 21.81
CA THR A 63 4.90 -5.62 21.02
C THR A 63 4.00 -5.02 19.95
N ILE A 64 4.10 -5.56 18.74
CA ILE A 64 3.10 -5.37 17.69
C ILE A 64 2.02 -6.45 17.84
N ALA A 65 0.82 -6.07 18.25
CA ALA A 65 -0.35 -6.94 18.24
C ALA A 65 -1.10 -6.78 16.91
N LEU A 66 -1.21 -7.84 16.13
CA LEU A 66 -1.97 -7.87 14.88
C LEU A 66 -3.30 -8.60 15.12
N THR A 67 -4.42 -7.90 14.90
CA THR A 67 -5.74 -8.52 15.04
C THR A 67 -5.98 -9.49 13.89
N LEU A 68 -6.13 -10.78 14.19
CA LEU A 68 -6.45 -11.80 13.19
C LEU A 68 -7.97 -11.89 12.93
N LEU A 69 -8.76 -11.87 14.01
CA LEU A 69 -10.21 -12.02 13.94
C LEU A 69 -10.87 -11.23 15.06
N ARG A 70 -11.99 -10.57 14.77
CA ARG A 70 -12.82 -9.88 15.76
C ARG A 70 -14.29 -10.24 15.55
N CYS A 71 -14.85 -10.99 16.49
CA CYS A 71 -16.21 -11.51 16.44
C CYS A 71 -17.14 -10.65 17.30
N VAL A 72 -18.25 -10.17 16.74
CA VAL A 72 -19.25 -9.37 17.46
C VAL A 72 -20.66 -9.86 17.14
N GLY A 73 -21.62 -9.60 18.04
CA GLY A 73 -23.00 -10.07 17.88
C GLY A 73 -24.02 -8.99 17.54
N TRP A 74 -23.59 -7.73 17.53
CA TRP A 74 -24.47 -6.57 17.38
C TRP A 74 -23.79 -5.50 16.54
N LEU A 75 -24.58 -4.84 15.69
CA LEU A 75 -24.13 -3.71 14.87
C LEU A 75 -23.72 -2.51 15.72
N SER A 76 -24.52 -2.21 16.75
CA SER A 76 -24.30 -1.09 17.66
C SER A 76 -24.71 -1.50 19.07
N ARG A 77 -23.98 -0.98 20.05
CA ARG A 77 -24.22 -1.13 21.48
C ARG A 77 -23.89 0.18 22.17
N GLY A 78 -24.68 0.54 23.17
CA GLY A 78 -24.47 1.71 24.04
C GLY A 78 -23.68 1.41 25.32
N ASP A 79 -23.30 0.17 25.57
CA ASP A 79 -22.58 -0.26 26.77
C ASP A 79 -21.11 -0.61 26.51
N LEU A 80 -20.50 -0.04 25.45
CA LEU A 80 -19.09 -0.22 25.13
C LEU A 80 -18.20 0.72 25.98
N GLU A 81 -17.01 0.24 26.35
CA GLU A 81 -16.07 0.98 27.19
C GLU A 81 -15.56 2.28 26.55
N TYR A 82 -15.30 2.24 25.23
CA TYR A 82 -14.71 3.35 24.46
C TYR A 82 -15.76 4.30 23.87
N ARG A 83 -17.01 3.82 23.72
CA ARG A 83 -18.13 4.57 23.16
C ARG A 83 -19.43 4.18 23.87
N LYS A 84 -19.91 5.06 24.75
CA LYS A 84 -21.10 4.83 25.60
C LYS A 84 -22.43 5.21 24.94
N GLU A 85 -22.42 5.71 23.72
CA GLU A 85 -23.62 6.03 22.96
C GLU A 85 -23.79 5.07 21.79
N GLU A 86 -25.02 4.78 21.40
CA GLU A 86 -25.28 4.02 20.17
C GLU A 86 -24.87 4.82 18.93
N ALA A 87 -24.03 4.23 18.08
CA ALA A 87 -23.63 4.82 16.79
C ALA A 87 -24.59 4.43 15.65
N GLY A 88 -25.60 3.62 15.94
CA GLY A 88 -26.56 3.07 15.01
C GLY A 88 -27.56 2.15 15.73
N PRO A 89 -28.50 1.54 14.99
CA PRO A 89 -29.53 0.70 15.60
C PRO A 89 -28.92 -0.54 16.27
N PRO A 90 -29.43 -0.99 17.43
CA PRO A 90 -28.95 -2.17 18.14
C PRO A 90 -29.50 -3.44 17.48
N PHE A 91 -29.11 -3.70 16.23
CA PHE A 91 -29.48 -4.91 15.52
C PHE A 91 -28.53 -6.05 15.83
N THR A 92 -29.07 -7.25 15.99
CA THR A 92 -28.27 -8.47 16.05
C THR A 92 -27.63 -8.75 14.70
N THR A 93 -26.37 -9.17 14.73
CA THR A 93 -25.57 -9.50 13.55
C THR A 93 -24.92 -10.87 13.77
N PRO A 94 -25.70 -11.98 13.75
CA PRO A 94 -25.18 -13.30 14.09
C PRO A 94 -24.02 -13.75 13.19
N GLU A 95 -24.04 -13.35 11.90
CA GLU A 95 -22.96 -13.67 10.95
C GLU A 95 -21.66 -12.89 11.22
N ALA A 96 -21.71 -11.77 11.95
CA ALA A 96 -20.52 -11.01 12.38
C ALA A 96 -19.71 -11.70 13.49
N GLN A 97 -20.16 -12.87 13.94
CA GLN A 97 -19.36 -13.79 14.76
C GLN A 97 -18.29 -14.52 13.95
N CYS A 98 -18.37 -14.49 12.62
CA CYS A 98 -17.37 -15.08 11.73
C CYS A 98 -17.10 -16.56 12.07
N LEU A 99 -18.14 -17.37 12.25
CA LEU A 99 -17.98 -18.81 12.52
C LEU A 99 -17.42 -19.53 11.27
N GLY A 100 -16.63 -20.58 11.49
CA GLY A 100 -16.06 -21.40 10.42
C GLY A 100 -14.54 -21.41 10.40
N GLU A 101 -13.97 -21.95 9.33
CA GLU A 101 -12.52 -22.00 9.12
C GLU A 101 -12.01 -20.67 8.57
N HIS A 102 -10.88 -20.20 9.10
CA HIS A 102 -10.20 -18.99 8.65
C HIS A 102 -8.73 -19.26 8.40
N VAL A 103 -8.20 -18.62 7.36
CA VAL A 103 -6.76 -18.63 7.04
C VAL A 103 -6.26 -17.20 7.01
N PHE A 104 -5.32 -16.89 7.90
CA PHE A 104 -4.71 -15.57 8.00
C PHE A 104 -3.27 -15.62 7.49
N SER A 105 -2.88 -14.66 6.65
CA SER A 105 -1.54 -14.62 6.05
C SER A 105 -0.78 -13.37 6.49
N TYR A 106 0.30 -13.56 7.23
CA TYR A 106 1.22 -12.51 7.65
C TYR A 106 2.67 -13.01 7.65
N ALA A 107 3.62 -12.09 7.63
CA ALA A 107 5.05 -12.39 7.63
C ALA A 107 5.80 -11.41 8.54
N LEU A 108 6.92 -11.86 9.11
CA LEU A 108 7.78 -11.05 9.95
C LEU A 108 9.10 -10.78 9.22
N ILE A 109 9.55 -9.53 9.26
CA ILE A 109 10.83 -9.11 8.68
C ILE A 109 11.62 -8.34 9.73
N PRO A 110 12.54 -9.01 10.46
CA PRO A 110 13.60 -8.31 11.17
C PRO A 110 14.49 -7.58 10.17
N HIS A 111 14.88 -6.35 10.47
CA HIS A 111 15.62 -5.53 9.53
C HIS A 111 16.55 -4.54 10.24
N GLN A 112 17.46 -3.95 9.46
CA GLN A 112 18.42 -2.96 9.92
C GLN A 112 17.99 -1.58 9.42
N GLY A 113 18.26 -0.55 10.22
CA GLY A 113 17.90 0.83 9.94
C GLY A 113 16.40 1.06 10.07
N ASN A 114 15.90 1.98 9.25
CA ASN A 114 14.49 2.34 9.21
C ASN A 114 13.73 1.53 8.13
N TRP A 115 12.40 1.64 8.13
CA TRP A 115 11.56 0.90 7.19
C TRP A 115 11.86 1.22 5.71
N ASP A 116 12.30 2.44 5.41
CA ASP A 116 12.62 2.88 4.04
C ASP A 116 13.97 2.33 3.58
N ASP A 117 15.00 2.36 4.44
CA ASP A 117 16.31 1.73 4.18
C ASP A 117 16.14 0.24 3.84
N SER A 118 15.27 -0.43 4.60
CA SER A 118 14.98 -1.85 4.45
C SER A 118 13.92 -2.19 3.40
N ARG A 119 13.41 -1.19 2.66
CA ARG A 119 12.42 -1.32 1.58
C ARG A 119 11.19 -2.13 1.98
N ILE A 120 10.66 -1.90 3.19
CA ILE A 120 9.54 -2.66 3.73
C ILE A 120 8.28 -2.53 2.87
N SER A 121 7.98 -1.33 2.34
CA SER A 121 6.85 -1.12 1.41
C SER A 121 6.95 -1.98 0.15
N GLN A 122 8.13 -2.03 -0.47
CA GLN A 122 8.38 -2.87 -1.66
C GLN A 122 8.23 -4.36 -1.34
N LYS A 123 8.81 -4.82 -0.23
CA LYS A 123 8.67 -6.21 0.25
C LYS A 123 7.21 -6.56 0.54
N THR A 124 6.44 -5.62 1.09
CA THR A 124 4.99 -5.76 1.33
C THR A 124 4.22 -5.98 0.02
N LYS A 125 4.52 -5.20 -1.01
CA LYS A 125 3.94 -5.40 -2.35
C LYS A 125 4.32 -6.73 -2.98
N GLN A 126 5.59 -7.14 -2.87
CA GLN A 126 6.05 -8.44 -3.36
C GLN A 126 5.34 -9.60 -2.63
N TYR A 127 5.19 -9.49 -1.31
CA TYR A 127 4.47 -10.47 -0.51
C TYR A 127 3.00 -10.58 -0.90
N LYS A 128 2.33 -9.45 -1.19
CA LYS A 128 0.92 -9.39 -1.61
C LYS A 128 0.71 -9.83 -3.06
N THR A 129 1.69 -9.66 -3.93
CA THR A 129 1.58 -9.97 -5.36
C THR A 129 1.62 -11.48 -5.62
N LYS A 130 0.58 -12.01 -6.26
CA LYS A 130 0.57 -13.39 -6.75
C LYS A 130 1.35 -13.49 -8.07
N ILE A 131 2.31 -14.40 -8.13
CA ILE A 131 2.97 -14.77 -9.39
C ILE A 131 1.97 -15.59 -10.22
N LEU A 132 1.68 -15.13 -11.43
CA LEU A 132 0.83 -15.84 -12.37
C LEU A 132 1.69 -16.74 -13.26
N THR A 133 1.37 -18.02 -13.30
CA THR A 133 2.05 -18.99 -14.15
C THR A 133 1.03 -19.68 -15.04
N ARG A 134 1.43 -19.96 -16.28
CA ARG A 134 0.65 -20.74 -17.23
C ARG A 134 1.60 -21.61 -18.04
N GLN A 135 1.36 -22.91 -18.05
CA GLN A 135 2.07 -23.82 -18.93
C GLN A 135 1.55 -23.67 -20.36
N LEU A 136 2.47 -23.61 -21.32
CA LEU A 136 2.19 -23.52 -22.74
C LEU A 136 2.73 -24.77 -23.45
N GLU A 137 2.12 -25.11 -24.58
CA GLU A 137 2.70 -26.07 -25.52
C GLU A 137 3.86 -25.43 -26.29
N ASN A 138 4.73 -26.26 -26.87
CA ASN A 138 5.79 -25.78 -27.74
C ASN A 138 5.19 -25.17 -29.01
N GLN A 139 5.42 -23.89 -29.21
CA GLN A 139 4.91 -23.13 -30.35
C GLN A 139 5.92 -22.08 -30.79
N PHE A 140 5.85 -21.69 -32.06
CA PHE A 140 6.57 -20.53 -32.56
C PHE A 140 5.91 -19.25 -32.03
N GLY A 141 6.71 -18.27 -31.62
CA GLY A 141 6.24 -16.98 -31.13
C GLY A 141 7.23 -15.88 -31.50
N ASN A 142 6.75 -14.64 -31.51
CA ASN A 142 7.55 -13.44 -31.79
C ASN A 142 8.03 -12.73 -30.50
N LEU A 143 7.78 -13.33 -29.33
CA LEU A 143 8.24 -12.80 -28.04
C LEU A 143 9.46 -13.59 -27.54
N PRO A 144 10.44 -12.92 -26.90
CA PRO A 144 11.58 -13.60 -26.31
C PRO A 144 11.18 -14.37 -25.04
N ASN A 145 12.04 -15.31 -24.61
CA ASN A 145 11.83 -16.13 -23.41
C ASN A 145 11.77 -15.34 -22.10
N GLY A 146 12.33 -14.12 -22.09
CA GLY A 146 12.24 -13.18 -20.98
C GLY A 146 12.02 -11.78 -21.53
N PHE A 147 11.02 -11.09 -20.99
CA PHE A 147 10.65 -9.76 -21.45
C PHE A 147 10.12 -8.92 -20.29
N SER A 148 10.57 -7.66 -20.21
CA SER A 148 10.07 -6.67 -19.27
C SER A 148 9.20 -5.66 -20.01
N PHE A 149 7.90 -5.68 -19.76
CA PHE A 149 6.98 -4.70 -20.36
C PHE A 149 7.21 -3.30 -19.80
N ILE A 150 7.44 -3.19 -18.49
CA ILE A 150 7.58 -1.94 -17.77
C ILE A 150 8.73 -2.12 -16.77
N GLN A 151 9.65 -1.16 -16.76
CA GLN A 151 10.72 -1.08 -15.76
C GLN A 151 10.65 0.30 -15.11
N LEU A 152 10.56 0.32 -13.78
CA LEU A 152 10.70 1.52 -12.96
C LEU A 152 12.08 1.49 -12.31
N GLU A 153 12.93 2.42 -12.72
CA GLU A 153 14.22 2.70 -12.10
C GLU A 153 14.05 3.81 -11.06
N GLY A 154 14.87 3.76 -10.01
CA GLY A 154 14.78 4.66 -8.85
C GLY A 154 14.44 3.89 -7.57
N GLU A 155 15.01 4.33 -6.45
CA GLU A 155 14.73 3.75 -5.14
C GLU A 155 13.48 4.41 -4.55
N HIS A 156 12.74 3.70 -3.69
CA HIS A 156 11.55 4.23 -2.97
C HIS A 156 10.36 4.72 -3.83
N LEU A 157 10.42 4.54 -5.16
CA LEU A 157 9.27 4.76 -6.05
C LEU A 157 8.46 3.49 -6.19
N GLU A 158 7.14 3.62 -6.22
CA GLU A 158 6.27 2.48 -6.36
C GLU A 158 5.17 2.68 -7.38
N ILE A 159 4.96 1.66 -8.22
CA ILE A 159 3.81 1.60 -9.12
C ILE A 159 2.57 1.23 -8.29
N SER A 160 1.48 1.95 -8.53
CA SER A 160 0.16 1.70 -7.94
C SER A 160 -0.89 1.31 -8.98
N ALA A 161 -0.71 1.73 -10.23
CA ALA A 161 -1.62 1.37 -11.31
C ALA A 161 -0.86 1.23 -12.62
N ILE A 162 -1.23 0.19 -13.38
CA ILE A 162 -0.93 0.01 -14.79
C ILE A 162 -2.28 -0.37 -15.41
N LYS A 163 -2.88 0.53 -16.18
CA LYS A 163 -4.17 0.30 -16.83
C LYS A 163 -4.23 0.96 -18.20
N LYS A 164 -5.23 0.58 -18.99
CA LYS A 164 -5.62 1.37 -20.15
C LYS A 164 -6.35 2.64 -19.69
N ASN A 165 -6.13 3.75 -20.39
CA ASN A 165 -6.92 4.97 -20.22
C ASN A 165 -8.41 4.65 -20.45
N GLU A 166 -9.28 5.33 -19.71
CA GLU A 166 -10.73 5.05 -19.74
C GLU A 166 -11.37 5.33 -21.10
N PHE A 167 -10.92 6.38 -21.79
CA PHE A 167 -11.56 6.89 -23.01
C PHE A 167 -10.69 6.77 -24.26
N GLU A 168 -9.39 6.58 -24.09
CA GLU A 168 -8.41 6.57 -25.17
C GLU A 168 -7.60 5.26 -25.23
N ASN A 169 -6.97 4.99 -26.37
CA ASN A 169 -6.04 3.87 -26.50
C ASN A 169 -4.63 4.23 -26.00
N LYS A 170 -4.54 4.60 -24.72
CA LYS A 170 -3.27 4.96 -24.06
C LYS A 170 -3.03 4.12 -22.81
N LEU A 171 -1.77 3.97 -22.44
CA LEU A 171 -1.35 3.29 -21.22
C LEU A 171 -1.19 4.31 -20.09
N VAL A 172 -1.81 4.06 -18.95
CA VAL A 172 -1.71 4.87 -17.74
C VAL A 172 -0.83 4.13 -16.74
N ILE A 173 0.24 4.78 -16.30
CA ILE A 173 1.10 4.31 -15.21
C ILE A 173 1.06 5.33 -14.08
N ARG A 174 0.71 4.89 -12.87
CA ARG A 174 0.71 5.73 -11.68
C ARG A 174 1.80 5.30 -10.72
N VAL A 175 2.68 6.23 -10.40
CA VAL A 175 3.82 6.05 -9.50
C VAL A 175 3.67 7.00 -8.33
N TYR A 176 4.11 6.61 -7.14
CA TYR A 176 4.14 7.51 -5.99
C TYR A 176 5.43 7.37 -5.20
N ASN A 177 5.75 8.44 -4.47
CA ASN A 177 6.84 8.50 -3.52
C ASN A 177 6.24 8.51 -2.10
N HIS A 178 6.62 7.54 -1.28
CA HIS A 178 6.07 7.36 0.07
C HIS A 178 7.03 7.81 1.18
N ILE A 179 8.17 8.41 0.83
CA ILE A 179 9.14 8.96 1.79
C ILE A 179 9.09 10.49 1.84
N ASP A 180 9.72 11.07 2.87
CA ASP A 180 9.75 12.52 3.14
C ASP A 180 10.87 13.27 2.38
N ARG A 181 11.44 12.67 1.34
CA ARG A 181 12.48 13.28 0.48
C ARG A 181 12.13 13.13 -0.99
N GLU A 182 12.53 14.11 -1.80
CA GLU A 182 12.40 14.04 -3.26
C GLU A 182 13.16 12.83 -3.80
N THR A 183 12.56 12.18 -4.79
CA THR A 183 13.11 10.97 -5.40
C THR A 183 13.02 11.09 -6.91
N THR A 184 14.09 10.66 -7.59
CA THR A 184 14.15 10.61 -9.05
C THR A 184 14.09 9.16 -9.53
N GLY A 185 13.58 8.98 -10.74
CA GLY A 185 13.48 7.67 -11.35
C GLY A 185 13.25 7.76 -12.85
N LYS A 186 13.16 6.59 -13.48
CA LYS A 186 12.91 6.47 -14.93
C LYS A 186 11.94 5.35 -15.20
N ILE A 187 10.91 5.63 -15.99
CA ILE A 187 9.99 4.61 -16.49
C ILE A 187 10.41 4.24 -17.90
N LYS A 188 10.75 2.96 -18.11
CA LYS A 188 11.05 2.40 -19.43
C LYS A 188 9.98 1.41 -19.83
N LEU A 189 9.62 1.44 -21.11
CA LEU A 189 8.65 0.54 -21.71
C LEU A 189 9.36 -0.36 -22.73
N GLY A 190 8.98 -1.63 -22.75
CA GLY A 190 9.54 -2.61 -23.69
C GLY A 190 9.01 -2.48 -25.12
N PHE A 191 8.12 -1.51 -25.38
CA PHE A 191 7.45 -1.26 -26.65
C PHE A 191 7.67 0.18 -27.11
N ASP A 192 7.48 0.40 -28.41
CA ASP A 192 7.73 1.71 -29.02
C ASP A 192 6.68 2.73 -28.57
N ILE A 193 7.14 3.95 -28.28
CA ILE A 193 6.32 5.02 -27.72
C ILE A 193 6.29 6.17 -28.72
N HIS A 194 5.08 6.64 -29.03
CA HIS A 194 4.88 7.82 -29.85
C HIS A 194 5.02 9.09 -29.00
N LYS A 195 4.24 9.19 -27.91
CA LYS A 195 4.18 10.36 -27.04
C LYS A 195 3.95 9.99 -25.59
N VAL A 196 4.38 10.87 -24.69
CA VAL A 196 4.24 10.71 -23.24
C VAL A 196 3.69 12.00 -22.65
N TYR A 197 2.79 11.89 -21.69
CA TYR A 197 2.14 13.04 -21.07
C TYR A 197 2.13 12.94 -19.54
N LEU A 198 2.24 14.09 -18.88
CA LEU A 198 1.92 14.22 -17.47
C LEU A 198 0.39 14.28 -17.30
N GLY A 199 -0.14 13.33 -16.56
CA GLY A 199 -1.57 13.20 -16.29
C GLY A 199 -1.93 13.47 -14.82
N LYS A 200 -3.22 13.73 -14.59
CA LYS A 200 -3.85 13.81 -13.27
C LYS A 200 -4.47 12.46 -12.87
N LEU A 201 -5.02 12.39 -11.66
CA LEU A 201 -5.65 11.17 -11.14
C LEU A 201 -6.92 10.77 -11.93
N ASP A 202 -7.61 11.73 -12.52
CA ASP A 202 -8.77 11.55 -13.42
C ASP A 202 -8.37 11.28 -14.88
N GLU A 203 -7.07 11.05 -15.12
CA GLU A 203 -6.49 10.75 -16.43
C GLU A 203 -6.54 11.90 -17.45
N SER A 204 -6.95 13.10 -17.05
CA SER A 204 -6.73 14.30 -17.86
C SER A 204 -5.24 14.64 -17.93
N TYR A 205 -4.76 15.12 -19.08
CA TYR A 205 -3.35 15.43 -19.33
C TYR A 205 -3.20 16.66 -20.23
N SER A 206 -2.05 17.32 -20.16
CA SER A 206 -1.80 18.54 -20.94
C SER A 206 -0.34 18.76 -21.34
N GLU A 207 0.60 18.37 -20.48
CA GLU A 207 2.03 18.57 -20.69
C GLU A 207 2.64 17.32 -21.33
N GLU A 208 3.23 17.47 -22.52
CA GLU A 208 4.02 16.42 -23.18
C GLU A 208 5.41 16.33 -22.52
N LEU A 209 5.83 15.13 -22.19
CA LEU A 209 7.11 14.85 -21.54
C LEU A 209 8.11 14.29 -22.56
N PRO A 210 9.40 14.64 -22.46
CA PRO A 210 10.42 14.05 -23.32
C PRO A 210 10.56 12.56 -23.05
N TYR A 211 10.68 11.77 -24.12
CA TYR A 211 10.97 10.34 -24.06
C TYR A 211 12.30 10.06 -24.74
N ASN A 212 13.28 9.56 -23.99
CA ASN A 212 14.57 9.12 -24.52
C ASN A 212 14.98 7.82 -23.82
N ASN A 213 14.62 6.70 -24.45
CA ASN A 213 14.79 5.36 -23.88
C ASN A 213 14.19 5.25 -22.45
N GLY A 214 13.03 5.89 -22.27
CA GLY A 214 12.35 6.08 -20.99
C GLY A 214 11.96 7.54 -20.74
N VAL A 215 11.09 7.74 -19.75
CA VAL A 215 10.72 9.06 -19.23
C VAL A 215 11.31 9.24 -17.84
N ASP A 216 12.12 10.28 -17.69
CA ASP A 216 12.66 10.71 -16.39
C ASP A 216 11.54 11.34 -15.55
N ILE A 217 11.47 10.94 -14.28
CA ILE A 217 10.47 11.43 -13.33
C ILE A 217 11.16 11.94 -12.08
N VAL A 218 10.76 13.13 -11.64
CA VAL A 218 11.08 13.68 -10.33
C VAL A 218 9.78 13.69 -9.54
N ILE A 219 9.75 13.02 -8.38
CA ILE A 219 8.55 12.90 -7.55
C ILE A 219 8.88 13.46 -6.16
N LYS A 220 8.19 14.53 -5.80
CA LYS A 220 8.31 15.22 -4.51
C LYS A 220 7.91 14.30 -3.35
N PRO A 221 8.29 14.65 -2.10
CA PRO A 221 7.81 13.93 -0.93
C PRO A 221 6.29 13.72 -0.99
N LYS A 222 5.84 12.48 -0.79
CA LYS A 222 4.39 12.11 -0.71
C LYS A 222 3.58 12.37 -1.99
N GLU A 223 4.23 12.71 -3.10
CA GLU A 223 3.55 12.98 -4.36
C GLU A 223 3.13 11.68 -5.07
N ILE A 224 1.94 11.72 -5.68
CA ILE A 224 1.45 10.71 -6.62
C ILE A 224 1.49 11.33 -8.01
N LYS A 225 2.18 10.66 -8.94
CA LYS A 225 2.34 11.11 -10.32
C LYS A 225 1.72 10.10 -11.28
N THR A 226 0.93 10.59 -12.23
CA THR A 226 0.34 9.77 -13.29
C THR A 226 1.00 10.13 -14.61
N ILE A 227 1.52 9.13 -15.32
CA ILE A 227 2.15 9.28 -16.63
C ILE A 227 1.31 8.51 -17.64
N ILE A 228 1.01 9.14 -18.76
CA ILE A 228 0.17 8.57 -19.82
C ILE A 228 1.02 8.40 -21.08
N PHE A 229 1.03 7.19 -21.64
CA PHE A 229 1.82 6.82 -22.79
C PHE A 229 0.92 6.50 -23.98
N GLU A 230 1.22 7.10 -25.12
CA GLU A 230 0.70 6.71 -26.43
C GLU A 230 1.67 5.70 -27.04
N VAL A 231 1.31 4.43 -26.98
CA VAL A 231 2.10 3.29 -27.47
C VAL A 231 1.79 3.07 -28.95
N LEU A 232 2.81 2.73 -29.75
CA LEU A 232 2.69 2.39 -31.17
C LEU A 232 2.11 0.99 -31.42
#